data_AF-A0A662ALZ6-F1
#
_entry.id   AF-A0A662ALZ6-F1
#
_cell.length_a   1.000
_cell.length_b   1.000
_cell.length_c   1.000
_cell.angle_alpha   90.00
_cell.angle_beta   90.00
_cell.angle_gamma   90.00
#
_symmetry.space_group_name_H-M   'P 1'
#
loop_
_entity.id
_entity.type
_entity.pdbx_description
1 polymer ?
#
loop_
_entity_poly.entity_id
_entity_poly.type
_entity_poly.pdbx_seq_one_letter_code
_entity_poly.pdbx_strand_id
1 'polypeptide(L)'
;FTTNGSTNSKPTIGMGLFGAANSKGAFELNTWIDYNGSPFDYFLYTGAGGPFQNFAGAGVFAISIHAAGRFMGSGIHIYSDKRIKKDISVSNSKEDLETISKIEISDYKYIDPVKGGGDHKKVIAQQVEEHYPMAVKEGTEIIPDVFKQTTIKNGVIDLAFDCKVGDKVKLIYPGNDEEIVNVVEVNEDNVKVASDRTSDVVVYGKEVDDYKTVDYDALAMLNISATQELHKIIKELKKEIELLKNN
;
A
#
# COMPACT_ATOMS: atom_id res chain seq x y z
N PHE A 1 33.56 14.56 2.09
CA PHE A 1 34.01 13.32 1.42
C PHE A 1 33.65 13.42 -0.05
N THR A 2 34.66 13.40 -0.91
CA THR A 2 34.52 13.35 -2.37
C THR A 2 34.66 11.90 -2.82
N THR A 3 33.68 11.40 -3.57
CA THR A 3 33.84 10.21 -4.40
C THR A 3 33.44 10.57 -5.83
N ASN A 4 34.40 10.39 -6.74
CA ASN A 4 34.21 10.48 -8.18
C ASN A 4 33.65 9.14 -8.68
N GLY A 5 32.48 9.18 -9.29
CA GLY A 5 31.87 8.08 -10.03
C GLY A 5 30.73 8.64 -10.87
N SER A 6 30.90 8.65 -12.18
CA SER A 6 29.95 9.21 -13.14
C SER A 6 28.77 8.27 -13.36
N THR A 7 27.61 8.58 -12.78
CA THR A 7 26.28 8.43 -13.39
C THR A 7 25.48 9.71 -13.09
N ASN A 8 24.77 10.22 -14.09
CA ASN A 8 24.04 11.49 -14.07
C ASN A 8 22.84 11.46 -13.11
N SER A 9 23.07 11.62 -11.81
CA SER A 9 22.16 12.28 -10.85
C SER A 9 22.80 12.21 -9.47
N LYS A 10 23.36 13.33 -9.00
CA LYS A 10 23.67 13.45 -7.58
C LYS A 10 22.32 13.46 -6.85
N PRO A 11 22.07 12.59 -5.86
CA PRO A 11 20.86 12.70 -5.04
C PRO A 11 20.90 14.06 -4.35
N THR A 12 19.99 14.96 -4.72
CA THR A 12 19.89 16.29 -4.10
C THR A 12 18.65 16.34 -3.22
N ILE A 13 18.86 16.54 -1.92
CA ILE A 13 17.84 17.08 -1.01
C ILE A 13 18.06 18.59 -1.01
N GLY A 14 17.15 19.32 -1.65
CA GLY A 14 17.20 20.78 -1.71
C GLY A 14 16.28 21.39 -0.68
N MET A 15 16.83 22.24 0.19
CA MET A 15 16.06 23.16 1.04
C MET A 15 16.36 24.59 0.58
N GLY A 16 15.37 25.26 0.02
CA GLY A 16 15.56 26.58 -0.62
C GLY A 16 14.80 27.70 0.09
N LEU A 17 15.53 28.68 0.59
CA LEU A 17 15.08 30.07 0.72
C LEU A 17 16.01 30.92 -0.16
N PHE A 18 15.43 31.62 -1.14
CA PHE A 18 16.04 32.63 -2.03
C PHE A 18 17.56 32.49 -2.36
N GLY A 19 17.88 31.99 -3.57
CA GLY A 19 19.19 32.25 -4.21
C GLY A 19 19.83 31.09 -5.01
N ALA A 20 20.08 31.36 -6.29
CA ALA A 20 20.92 30.67 -7.29
C ALA A 20 20.63 29.21 -7.74
N ALA A 21 19.81 28.44 -7.04
CA ALA A 21 19.20 27.22 -7.59
C ALA A 21 17.74 27.17 -7.15
N ASN A 22 16.84 27.68 -7.99
CA ASN A 22 15.41 27.71 -7.66
C ASN A 22 14.90 26.27 -7.59
N SER A 23 14.77 25.74 -6.38
CA SER A 23 14.06 24.48 -6.16
C SER A 23 12.61 24.63 -6.63
N LYS A 24 12.02 23.54 -7.15
CA LYS A 24 10.63 23.53 -7.61
C LYS A 24 9.61 23.71 -6.47
N GLY A 25 10.08 23.64 -5.23
CA GLY A 25 9.32 23.92 -4.00
C GLY A 25 10.27 24.19 -2.83
N ALA A 26 9.73 24.59 -1.68
CA ALA A 26 10.52 24.86 -0.47
C ALA A 26 11.31 23.62 0.02
N PHE A 27 10.78 22.43 -0.27
CA PHE A 27 11.44 21.14 -0.12
C PHE A 27 11.34 20.41 -1.46
N GLU A 28 12.48 20.08 -2.06
CA GLU A 28 12.55 19.31 -3.31
C GLU A 28 13.38 18.06 -3.10
N LEU A 29 12.77 16.92 -3.39
CA LEU A 29 13.39 15.60 -3.32
C LEU A 29 13.45 15.01 -4.73
N ASN A 30 14.62 15.09 -5.37
CA ASN A 30 14.87 14.57 -6.73
C ASN A 30 15.64 13.26 -6.73
N THR A 31 15.57 12.53 -5.62
CA THR A 31 16.18 11.22 -5.46
C THR A 31 15.11 10.21 -5.11
N TRP A 32 15.37 8.97 -5.48
CA TRP A 32 14.61 7.81 -5.07
C TRP A 32 15.62 6.72 -4.72
N ILE A 33 15.23 5.80 -3.87
CA ILE A 33 15.99 4.58 -3.68
C ILE A 33 15.35 3.55 -4.59
N ASP A 34 16.13 3.05 -5.55
CA ASP A 34 15.77 1.89 -6.36
C ASP A 34 16.43 0.68 -5.74
N TYR A 35 15.60 -0.22 -5.22
CA TYR A 35 16.10 -1.40 -4.52
C TYR A 35 16.53 -2.49 -5.49
N ASN A 36 16.19 -2.44 -6.79
CA ASN A 36 16.67 -3.38 -7.82
C ASN A 36 16.73 -4.86 -7.36
N GLY A 37 15.69 -5.33 -6.66
CA GLY A 37 15.63 -6.69 -6.10
C GLY A 37 16.61 -7.01 -4.96
N SER A 38 17.38 -6.02 -4.50
CA SER A 38 18.24 -6.09 -3.31
C SER A 38 17.45 -5.74 -2.05
N PRO A 39 17.74 -6.39 -0.91
CA PRO A 39 17.15 -6.02 0.38
C PRO A 39 17.51 -4.58 0.71
N PHE A 40 16.58 -3.89 1.36
CA PHE A 40 16.77 -2.53 1.80
C PHE A 40 16.80 -2.40 3.30
N ASP A 41 17.67 -1.50 3.78
CA ASP A 41 17.79 -1.15 5.19
C ASP A 41 17.43 0.33 5.36
N TYR A 42 16.39 0.62 6.13
CA TYR A 42 16.20 1.95 6.70
C TYR A 42 15.99 1.86 8.21
N PHE A 43 16.49 2.86 8.92
CA PHE A 43 16.46 2.92 10.38
C PHE A 43 15.38 3.92 10.81
N LEU A 44 14.40 3.46 11.60
CA LEU A 44 13.46 4.34 12.27
C LEU A 44 14.01 4.73 13.65
N TYR A 45 14.00 6.02 13.94
CA TYR A 45 14.34 6.54 15.26
C TYR A 45 13.13 6.35 16.19
N THR A 46 13.25 5.44 17.14
CA THR A 46 12.18 5.03 18.07
C THR A 46 12.14 5.87 19.36
N GLY A 47 12.98 6.91 19.47
CA GLY A 47 13.05 7.81 20.62
C GLY A 47 14.47 7.95 21.18
N ALA A 48 14.64 8.84 22.16
CA ALA A 48 15.95 9.10 22.78
C ALA A 48 16.48 7.86 23.51
N GLY A 49 17.48 7.20 22.91
CA GLY A 49 18.18 6.04 23.49
C GLY A 49 17.63 4.66 23.10
N GLY A 50 16.64 4.58 22.20
CA GLY A 50 16.12 3.30 21.71
C GLY A 50 16.94 2.72 20.53
N PRO A 51 17.00 1.39 20.36
CA PRO A 51 17.63 0.77 19.20
C PRO A 51 16.83 1.08 17.93
N PHE A 52 17.54 1.25 16.81
CA PHE A 52 16.90 1.41 15.50
C PHE A 52 16.22 0.10 15.09
N GLN A 53 14.94 0.15 14.68
CA GLN A 53 14.26 -1.01 14.11
C GLN A 53 14.63 -1.18 12.63
N ASN A 54 14.89 -2.43 12.21
CA ASN A 54 15.24 -2.82 10.84
C ASN A 54 14.00 -3.39 10.13
N PHE A 55 13.74 -2.92 8.92
CA PHE A 55 12.68 -3.42 8.04
C PHE A 55 13.30 -3.79 6.69
N ALA A 56 13.01 -4.99 6.20
CA ALA A 56 13.51 -5.51 4.92
C ALA A 56 12.36 -6.05 4.06
N GLY A 57 12.23 -5.56 2.83
CA GLY A 57 11.30 -6.07 1.82
C GLY A 57 11.97 -6.21 0.45
N ALA A 58 11.33 -6.91 -0.49
CA ALA A 58 11.80 -7.07 -1.87
C ALA A 58 10.80 -6.42 -2.84
N GLY A 59 11.27 -5.48 -3.66
CA GLY A 59 10.45 -4.83 -4.69
C GLY A 59 11.26 -3.91 -5.59
N VAL A 60 10.88 -3.81 -6.87
CA VAL A 60 11.51 -2.90 -7.85
C VAL A 60 10.67 -1.63 -7.91
N PHE A 61 10.82 -0.77 -6.90
CA PHE A 61 10.14 0.52 -6.85
C PHE A 61 11.11 1.61 -6.43
N ALA A 62 11.14 2.68 -7.22
CA ALA A 62 11.78 3.94 -6.88
C ALA A 62 10.95 4.65 -5.78
N ILE A 63 11.33 4.48 -4.52
CA ILE A 63 10.67 5.17 -3.40
C ILE A 63 11.42 6.45 -3.08
N SER A 64 10.75 7.58 -3.29
CA SER A 64 11.24 8.89 -2.83
C SER A 64 10.80 9.19 -1.40
N ILE A 65 9.56 8.84 -1.00
CA ILE A 65 9.06 9.10 0.36
C ILE A 65 8.27 7.90 0.86
N HIS A 66 8.68 7.34 2.01
CA HIS A 66 7.93 6.36 2.80
C HIS A 66 7.49 7.01 4.12
N ALA A 67 6.20 6.92 4.47
CA ALA A 67 5.67 7.50 5.69
C ALA A 67 4.60 6.58 6.30
N ALA A 68 4.68 6.30 7.60
CA ALA A 68 3.67 5.56 8.35
C ALA A 68 2.40 6.39 8.63
N GLY A 69 2.47 7.71 8.44
CA GLY A 69 1.39 8.67 8.71
C GLY A 69 0.76 9.26 7.45
N ARG A 70 -0.09 10.28 7.64
CA ARG A 70 -0.75 10.99 6.54
C ARG A 70 0.12 12.12 5.99
N PHE A 71 0.02 12.37 4.68
CA PHE A 71 0.41 13.65 4.10
C PHE A 71 -0.74 14.64 4.30
N MET A 72 -0.47 15.75 5.01
CA MET A 72 -1.40 16.86 5.11
C MET A 72 -0.92 17.99 4.20
N GLY A 73 -1.77 18.40 3.27
CA GLY A 73 -1.48 19.47 2.32
C GLY A 73 -2.77 19.91 1.62
N SER A 74 -2.71 21.03 0.90
CA SER A 74 -3.84 21.54 0.12
C SER A 74 -4.10 20.73 -1.16
N GLY A 75 -3.15 19.90 -1.60
CA GLY A 75 -3.33 19.01 -2.75
C GLY A 75 -2.04 18.31 -3.18
N ILE A 76 -2.19 17.35 -4.09
CA ILE A 76 -1.10 16.66 -4.80
C ILE A 76 -1.24 17.02 -6.28
N HIS A 77 -0.18 17.51 -6.90
CA HIS A 77 -0.16 17.81 -8.33
C HIS A 77 0.55 16.68 -9.08
N ILE A 78 -0.18 15.99 -9.96
CA ILE A 78 0.33 14.91 -10.80
C ILE A 78 0.54 15.45 -12.22
N TYR A 79 1.76 15.31 -12.76
CA TYR A 79 2.07 15.75 -14.12
C TYR A 79 1.31 14.91 -15.17
N SER A 80 0.61 15.57 -16.09
CA SER A 80 -0.25 14.88 -17.08
C SER A 80 -0.21 15.52 -18.48
N ASP A 81 0.83 16.31 -18.78
CA ASP A 81 1.00 17.01 -20.06
C ASP A 81 1.04 16.02 -21.26
N LYS A 82 0.44 16.39 -22.40
CA LYS A 82 0.43 15.53 -23.60
C LYS A 82 1.84 15.18 -24.08
N ARG A 83 2.81 16.08 -23.91
CA ARG A 83 4.20 15.92 -24.38
C ARG A 83 4.99 14.85 -23.62
N ILE A 84 4.53 14.46 -22.44
CA ILE A 84 5.13 13.36 -21.66
C ILE A 84 4.42 12.02 -21.87
N LYS A 85 3.52 11.93 -22.86
CA LYS A 85 2.72 10.74 -23.19
C LYS A 85 2.96 10.31 -24.63
N LYS A 86 2.84 9.02 -24.90
CA LYS A 86 2.91 8.40 -26.23
C LYS A 86 1.74 7.44 -26.44
N ASP A 87 1.50 7.04 -27.69
CA ASP A 87 0.51 6.02 -28.05
C ASP A 87 -0.91 6.33 -27.51
N ILE A 88 -1.34 7.60 -27.67
CA ILE A 88 -2.59 8.11 -27.08
C ILE A 88 -3.79 7.66 -27.92
N SER A 89 -4.67 6.86 -27.33
CA SER A 89 -6.00 6.52 -27.84
C SER A 89 -7.08 6.86 -26.82
N VAL A 90 -8.32 6.97 -27.28
CA VAL A 90 -9.50 7.09 -26.40
C VAL A 90 -9.87 5.71 -25.87
N SER A 91 -10.23 5.61 -24.60
CA SER A 91 -10.67 4.34 -23.98
C SER A 91 -12.00 3.87 -24.56
N ASN A 92 -12.25 2.55 -24.52
CA ASN A 92 -13.55 1.99 -24.87
C ASN A 92 -14.52 2.13 -23.69
N SER A 93 -15.27 3.21 -23.67
CA SER A 93 -16.16 3.54 -22.54
C SER A 93 -17.27 2.51 -22.28
N LYS A 94 -17.63 1.69 -23.27
CA LYS A 94 -18.58 0.58 -23.09
C LYS A 94 -17.95 -0.57 -22.31
N GLU A 95 -16.75 -0.98 -22.69
CA GLU A 95 -15.98 -1.99 -21.94
C GLU A 95 -15.63 -1.49 -20.53
N ASP A 96 -15.31 -0.20 -20.40
CA ASP A 96 -15.05 0.43 -19.10
C ASP A 96 -16.27 0.35 -18.18
N LEU A 97 -17.47 0.65 -18.72
CA LEU A 97 -18.73 0.51 -17.99
C LEU A 97 -19.00 -0.95 -17.60
N GLU A 98 -18.82 -1.89 -18.52
CA GLU A 98 -18.98 -3.33 -18.25
C GLU A 98 -18.00 -3.82 -17.16
N THR A 99 -16.79 -3.27 -17.14
CA THR A 99 -15.75 -3.62 -16.16
C THR A 99 -16.09 -3.09 -14.78
N ILE A 100 -16.34 -1.78 -14.64
CA ILE A 100 -16.62 -1.18 -13.33
C ILE A 100 -17.93 -1.69 -12.73
N SER A 101 -18.90 -2.09 -13.55
CA SER A 101 -20.17 -2.66 -13.07
C SER A 101 -20.01 -4.01 -12.37
N LYS A 102 -18.86 -4.68 -12.50
CA LYS A 102 -18.54 -5.94 -11.82
C LYS A 102 -17.79 -5.73 -10.49
N ILE A 103 -17.33 -4.51 -10.22
CA ILE A 103 -16.60 -4.19 -9.00
C ILE A 103 -17.59 -3.67 -7.95
N GLU A 104 -17.61 -4.30 -6.78
CA GLU A 104 -18.54 -3.94 -5.71
C GLU A 104 -17.89 -2.93 -4.75
N ILE A 105 -18.74 -2.07 -4.18
CA ILE A 105 -18.34 -1.19 -3.09
C ILE A 105 -18.74 -1.87 -1.78
N SER A 106 -17.76 -2.19 -0.95
CA SER A 106 -17.95 -2.92 0.30
C SER A 106 -17.87 -1.99 1.51
N ASP A 107 -18.75 -2.22 2.47
CA ASP A 107 -18.63 -1.66 3.82
C ASP A 107 -17.87 -2.65 4.71
N TYR A 108 -16.77 -2.21 5.32
CA TYR A 108 -15.91 -3.07 6.15
C TYR A 108 -15.30 -2.32 7.33
N LYS A 109 -14.74 -3.09 8.27
CA LYS A 109 -13.92 -2.61 9.39
C LYS A 109 -12.56 -3.26 9.32
N TYR A 110 -11.51 -2.55 9.74
CA TYR A 110 -10.19 -3.16 9.89
C TYR A 110 -10.18 -4.11 11.09
N ILE A 111 -9.45 -5.22 10.97
CA ILE A 111 -9.14 -6.11 12.10
C ILE A 111 -8.32 -5.34 13.15
N ASP A 112 -7.31 -4.59 12.68
CA ASP A 112 -6.52 -3.68 13.51
C ASP A 112 -7.20 -2.30 13.61
N PRO A 113 -7.74 -1.93 14.79
CA PRO A 113 -8.45 -0.66 14.96
C PRO A 113 -7.55 0.57 14.83
N VAL A 114 -6.23 0.44 14.97
CA VAL A 114 -5.27 1.56 14.82
C VAL A 114 -5.17 2.01 13.36
N LYS A 115 -5.38 1.09 12.40
CA LYS A 115 -5.39 1.40 10.96
C LYS A 115 -6.60 2.26 10.55
N GLY A 116 -7.60 2.37 11.41
CA GLY A 116 -8.72 3.28 11.24
C GLY A 116 -9.96 2.77 11.95
N GLY A 117 -10.34 3.42 13.05
CA GLY A 117 -11.60 3.13 13.73
C GLY A 117 -12.81 3.48 12.85
N GLY A 118 -13.91 2.75 13.06
CA GLY A 118 -15.19 2.99 12.39
C GLY A 118 -15.43 2.19 11.12
N ASP A 119 -16.54 2.51 10.45
CA ASP A 119 -16.95 1.90 9.18
C ASP A 119 -16.20 2.54 8.01
N HIS A 120 -15.70 1.71 7.09
CA HIS A 120 -15.05 2.13 5.86
C HIS A 120 -15.86 1.65 4.67
N LYS A 121 -15.96 2.47 3.62
CA LYS A 121 -16.68 2.15 2.38
C LYS A 121 -15.73 2.24 1.19
N LYS A 122 -15.20 1.11 0.73
CA LYS A 122 -14.26 1.03 -0.41
C LYS A 122 -14.34 -0.33 -1.11
N VAL A 123 -13.56 -0.50 -2.17
CA VAL A 123 -13.40 -1.78 -2.89
C VAL A 123 -12.48 -2.76 -2.14
N ILE A 124 -12.58 -4.05 -2.47
CA ILE A 124 -11.66 -5.11 -2.03
C ILE A 124 -10.67 -5.40 -3.16
N ALA A 125 -9.37 -5.33 -2.88
CA ALA A 125 -8.31 -5.40 -3.89
C ALA A 125 -8.35 -6.70 -4.72
N GLN A 126 -8.66 -7.83 -4.09
CA GLN A 126 -8.78 -9.13 -4.73
C GLN A 126 -9.89 -9.13 -5.80
N GLN A 127 -11.07 -8.57 -5.50
CA GLN A 127 -12.16 -8.47 -6.47
C GLN A 127 -11.82 -7.49 -7.60
N VAL A 128 -11.14 -6.39 -7.29
CA VAL A 128 -10.65 -5.46 -8.32
C VAL A 128 -9.69 -6.16 -9.26
N GLU A 129 -8.82 -7.04 -8.76
CA GLU A 129 -7.87 -7.77 -9.60
C GLU A 129 -8.55 -8.71 -10.60
N GLU A 130 -9.64 -9.36 -10.20
CA GLU A 130 -10.41 -10.26 -11.07
C GLU A 130 -11.01 -9.55 -12.30
N HIS A 131 -11.26 -8.25 -12.22
CA HIS A 131 -11.96 -7.50 -13.26
C HIS A 131 -11.13 -6.37 -13.88
N TYR A 132 -10.23 -5.77 -13.12
CA TYR A 132 -9.42 -4.63 -13.51
C TYR A 132 -8.01 -4.70 -12.87
N PRO A 133 -7.19 -5.71 -13.24
CA PRO A 133 -5.91 -6.02 -12.58
C PRO A 133 -4.89 -4.89 -12.65
N MET A 134 -4.98 -4.01 -13.66
CA MET A 134 -4.06 -2.88 -13.78
C MET A 134 -4.18 -1.84 -12.65
N ALA A 135 -5.29 -1.84 -11.91
CA ALA A 135 -5.47 -1.01 -10.72
C ALA A 135 -4.98 -1.67 -9.43
N VAL A 136 -4.40 -2.87 -9.50
CA VAL A 136 -3.91 -3.61 -8.33
C VAL A 136 -2.41 -3.79 -8.42
N LYS A 137 -1.73 -3.64 -7.28
CA LYS A 137 -0.32 -3.95 -7.13
C LYS A 137 -0.12 -4.86 -5.94
N GLU A 138 0.77 -5.84 -6.12
CA GLU A 138 1.23 -6.73 -5.07
C GLU A 138 2.45 -6.14 -4.36
N GLY A 139 2.63 -6.53 -3.10
CA GLY A 139 3.79 -6.21 -2.29
C GLY A 139 3.86 -7.10 -1.05
N THR A 140 4.96 -6.97 -0.31
CA THR A 140 5.15 -7.68 0.95
C THR A 140 4.72 -6.82 2.12
N GLU A 141 3.87 -7.34 3.00
CA GLU A 141 3.42 -6.65 4.21
C GLU A 141 3.01 -7.66 5.30
N ILE A 142 2.99 -7.23 6.56
CA ILE A 142 2.51 -8.04 7.68
C ILE A 142 1.02 -7.76 7.90
N ILE A 143 0.20 -8.82 7.87
CA ILE A 143 -1.25 -8.73 8.02
C ILE A 143 -1.71 -9.12 9.43
N PRO A 144 -2.83 -8.56 9.93
CA PRO A 144 -3.41 -8.93 11.21
C PRO A 144 -4.28 -10.20 11.11
N ASP A 145 -3.79 -11.28 10.49
CA ASP A 145 -4.56 -12.53 10.28
C ASP A 145 -4.78 -13.33 11.57
N VAL A 146 -3.93 -13.13 12.57
CA VAL A 146 -4.05 -13.75 13.90
C VAL A 146 -4.73 -12.79 14.88
N PHE A 147 -4.15 -11.61 15.06
CA PHE A 147 -4.58 -10.52 15.95
C PHE A 147 -5.19 -10.97 17.29
N LYS A 148 -4.44 -11.77 18.05
CA LYS A 148 -4.90 -12.38 19.32
C LYS A 148 -3.90 -12.20 20.45
N GLN A 149 -4.42 -11.94 21.65
CA GLN A 149 -3.64 -11.92 22.88
C GLN A 149 -3.40 -13.35 23.40
N THR A 150 -2.17 -13.63 23.80
CA THR A 150 -1.74 -14.89 24.42
C THR A 150 -0.49 -14.63 25.29
N THR A 151 0.20 -15.69 25.71
CA THR A 151 1.49 -15.61 26.40
C THR A 151 2.58 -16.23 25.54
N ILE A 152 3.79 -15.69 25.68
CA ILE A 152 5.02 -16.28 25.16
C ILE A 152 5.92 -16.64 26.34
N LYS A 153 6.54 -17.81 26.31
CA LYS A 153 7.50 -18.28 27.33
C LYS A 153 8.75 -18.81 26.66
N ASN A 154 9.88 -18.14 26.86
CA ASN A 154 11.16 -18.45 26.22
C ASN A 154 11.01 -18.72 24.71
N GLY A 155 10.28 -17.85 24.01
CA GLY A 155 10.04 -17.99 22.57
C GLY A 155 8.89 -18.91 22.15
N VAL A 156 8.22 -19.59 23.08
CA VAL A 156 7.08 -20.46 22.77
C VAL A 156 5.78 -19.71 22.98
N ILE A 157 5.04 -19.45 21.91
CA ILE A 157 3.74 -18.80 21.90
C ILE A 157 2.66 -19.85 22.20
N ASP A 158 1.87 -19.61 23.24
CA ASP A 158 0.78 -20.49 23.68
C ASP A 158 -0.50 -20.27 22.83
N LEU A 159 -0.34 -20.40 21.51
CA LEU A 159 -1.41 -20.25 20.52
C LEU A 159 -0.98 -20.93 19.22
N ALA A 160 -1.82 -21.82 18.70
CA ALA A 160 -1.71 -22.30 17.33
C ALA A 160 -2.38 -21.31 16.35
N PHE A 161 -1.71 -21.08 15.23
CA PHE A 161 -2.21 -20.28 14.11
C PHE A 161 -1.57 -20.75 12.80
N ASP A 162 -2.17 -20.38 11.67
CA ASP A 162 -1.70 -20.81 10.34
C ASP A 162 -0.35 -20.17 9.99
N CYS A 163 0.72 -20.94 10.15
CA CYS A 163 2.09 -20.55 9.82
C CYS A 163 2.94 -21.78 9.49
N LYS A 164 4.09 -21.55 8.86
CA LYS A 164 5.13 -22.55 8.59
C LYS A 164 6.47 -22.10 9.16
N VAL A 165 7.36 -23.07 9.38
CA VAL A 165 8.75 -22.78 9.77
C VAL A 165 9.40 -21.86 8.74
N GLY A 166 10.02 -20.78 9.20
CA GLY A 166 10.61 -19.73 8.38
C GLY A 166 9.72 -18.52 8.12
N ASP A 167 8.42 -18.56 8.44
CA ASP A 167 7.56 -17.38 8.34
C ASP A 167 8.01 -16.28 9.31
N LYS A 168 7.88 -15.02 8.91
CA LYS A 168 8.04 -13.87 9.81
C LYS A 168 6.71 -13.52 10.44
N VAL A 169 6.71 -13.40 11.76
CA VAL A 169 5.52 -13.07 12.56
C VAL A 169 5.78 -11.81 13.37
N LYS A 170 4.81 -10.90 13.39
CA LYS A 170 4.86 -9.70 14.24
C LYS A 170 4.20 -9.96 15.59
N LEU A 171 4.95 -9.66 16.64
CA LEU A 171 4.56 -9.74 18.03
C LEU A 171 4.49 -8.33 18.61
N ILE A 172 3.47 -8.07 19.43
CA ILE A 172 3.25 -6.80 20.12
C ILE A 172 3.17 -7.06 21.63
N TYR A 173 4.13 -6.54 22.37
CA TYR A 173 4.25 -6.68 23.81
C TYR A 173 3.60 -5.51 24.55
N PRO A 174 3.33 -5.67 25.87
CA PRO A 174 2.86 -4.59 26.71
C PRO A 174 3.70 -3.31 26.57
N GLY A 175 3.03 -2.18 26.40
CA GLY A 175 3.70 -0.89 26.14
C GLY A 175 3.90 -0.55 24.65
N ASN A 176 3.29 -1.32 23.73
CA ASN A 176 3.44 -1.17 22.28
C ASN A 176 4.87 -1.43 21.78
N ASP A 177 5.60 -2.31 22.48
CA ASP A 177 6.89 -2.78 22.00
C ASP A 177 6.67 -3.88 20.94
N GLU A 178 7.21 -3.69 19.75
CA GLU A 178 6.94 -4.55 18.59
C GLU A 178 8.20 -5.32 18.18
N GLU A 179 8.04 -6.59 17.82
CA GLU A 179 9.13 -7.47 17.40
C GLU A 179 8.68 -8.32 16.20
N ILE A 180 9.54 -8.43 15.18
CA ILE A 180 9.33 -9.33 14.04
C ILE A 180 10.30 -10.50 14.20
N VAL A 181 9.75 -11.71 14.26
CA VAL A 181 10.50 -12.93 14.58
C VAL A 181 10.22 -14.02 13.58
N ASN A 182 11.21 -14.88 13.33
CA ASN A 182 11.03 -16.05 12.48
C ASN A 182 10.40 -17.21 13.28
N VAL A 183 9.49 -17.94 12.65
CA VAL A 183 8.96 -19.21 13.18
C VAL A 183 10.04 -20.28 13.07
N VAL A 184 10.31 -20.96 14.19
CA VAL A 184 11.33 -22.02 14.31
C VAL A 184 10.68 -23.40 14.34
N GLU A 185 9.52 -23.52 14.97
CA GLU A 185 8.81 -24.79 15.15
C GLU A 185 7.30 -24.53 15.24
N VAL A 186 6.50 -25.42 14.63
CA VAL A 186 5.04 -25.36 14.67
C VAL A 186 4.54 -26.68 15.25
N ASN A 187 3.83 -26.61 16.37
CA ASN A 187 3.19 -27.74 17.03
C ASN A 187 1.67 -27.61 16.96
N GLU A 188 0.94 -28.66 17.37
CA GLU A 188 -0.54 -28.67 17.34
C GLU A 188 -1.16 -27.52 18.14
N ASP A 189 -0.56 -27.17 19.28
CA ASP A 189 -1.12 -26.19 20.22
C ASP A 189 -0.27 -24.91 20.38
N ASN A 190 0.98 -24.91 19.90
CA ASN A 190 1.92 -23.81 20.13
C ASN A 190 2.87 -23.59 18.96
N VAL A 191 3.41 -22.38 18.90
CA VAL A 191 4.39 -21.99 17.87
C VAL A 191 5.63 -21.45 18.57
N LYS A 192 6.79 -22.02 18.23
CA LYS A 192 8.08 -21.53 18.71
C LYS A 192 8.66 -20.55 17.70
N VAL A 193 9.08 -19.40 18.19
CA VAL A 193 9.71 -18.33 17.41
C VAL A 193 11.14 -18.08 17.86
N ALA A 194 11.92 -17.41 17.02
CA ALA A 194 13.30 -17.02 17.29
C ALA A 194 13.39 -15.81 18.25
N SER A 195 12.83 -15.95 19.44
CA SER A 195 12.88 -14.98 20.54
C SER A 195 13.08 -15.72 21.86
N ASP A 196 13.65 -15.08 22.87
CA ASP A 196 13.84 -15.63 24.22
C ASP A 196 12.92 -14.98 25.26
N ARG A 197 12.00 -14.12 24.80
CA ARG A 197 11.12 -13.35 25.68
C ARG A 197 10.08 -14.23 26.37
N THR A 198 9.73 -13.80 27.58
CA THR A 198 8.63 -14.35 28.37
C THR A 198 7.73 -13.20 28.82
N SER A 199 6.51 -13.13 28.32
CA SER A 199 5.55 -12.06 28.64
C SER A 199 4.15 -12.40 28.12
N ASP A 200 3.18 -11.55 28.45
CA ASP A 200 1.96 -11.45 27.65
C ASP A 200 2.31 -10.86 26.29
N VAL A 201 1.62 -11.28 25.23
CA VAL A 201 1.90 -10.83 23.86
C VAL A 201 0.63 -10.83 23.04
N VAL A 202 0.52 -9.91 22.09
CA VAL A 202 -0.45 -9.98 21.00
C VAL A 202 0.28 -10.48 19.76
N VAL A 203 -0.13 -11.63 19.24
CA VAL A 203 0.32 -12.10 17.93
C VAL A 203 -0.47 -11.32 16.90
N TYR A 204 0.19 -10.41 16.18
CA TYR A 204 -0.46 -9.60 15.15
C TYR A 204 -0.79 -10.47 13.94
N GLY A 205 0.22 -11.16 13.40
CA GLY A 205 0.08 -12.05 12.26
C GLY A 205 1.37 -12.19 11.47
N LYS A 206 1.28 -12.77 10.27
CA LYS A 206 2.46 -13.10 9.43
C LYS A 206 2.71 -12.11 8.30
N GLU A 207 3.96 -12.06 7.85
CA GLU A 207 4.36 -11.45 6.58
C GLU A 207 3.81 -12.28 5.42
N VAL A 208 3.19 -11.61 4.44
CA VAL A 208 2.71 -12.20 3.20
C VAL A 208 3.29 -11.44 2.02
N ASP A 209 3.61 -12.15 0.94
CA ASP A 209 4.22 -11.58 -0.27
C ASP A 209 3.19 -11.18 -1.34
N ASP A 210 1.92 -11.52 -1.13
CA ASP A 210 0.80 -11.26 -2.02
C ASP A 210 -0.15 -10.17 -1.48
N TYR A 211 0.34 -9.27 -0.64
CA TYR A 211 -0.45 -8.17 -0.11
C TYR A 211 -0.85 -7.20 -1.23
N LYS A 212 -2.16 -7.00 -1.42
CA LYS A 212 -2.69 -6.23 -2.54
C LYS A 212 -3.04 -4.80 -2.15
N THR A 213 -2.66 -3.86 -2.99
CA THR A 213 -3.00 -2.43 -2.89
C THR A 213 -3.77 -1.98 -4.12
N VAL A 214 -4.59 -0.94 -3.98
CA VAL A 214 -5.45 -0.42 -5.05
C VAL A 214 -5.03 0.99 -5.46
N ASP A 215 -4.83 1.18 -6.76
CA ASP A 215 -4.72 2.48 -7.41
C ASP A 215 -6.13 3.08 -7.63
N TYR A 216 -6.54 3.92 -6.69
CA TYR A 216 -7.83 4.60 -6.75
C TYR A 216 -7.91 5.65 -7.87
N ASP A 217 -6.79 6.17 -8.36
CA ASP A 217 -6.78 7.09 -9.51
C ASP A 217 -7.14 6.32 -10.79
N ALA A 218 -6.60 5.12 -10.96
CA ALA A 218 -6.97 4.22 -12.06
C ALA A 218 -8.47 3.87 -12.05
N LEU A 219 -9.02 3.54 -10.88
CA LEU A 219 -10.47 3.31 -10.72
C LEU A 219 -11.29 4.57 -10.97
N ALA A 220 -10.83 5.73 -10.53
CA ALA A 220 -11.52 6.99 -10.78
C ALA A 220 -11.57 7.31 -12.28
N MET A 221 -10.49 7.06 -13.02
CA MET A 221 -10.47 7.28 -14.48
C MET A 221 -11.38 6.28 -15.22
N LEU A 222 -11.39 5.01 -14.79
CA LEU A 222 -12.35 4.01 -15.28
C LEU A 222 -13.79 4.50 -15.06
N ASN A 223 -14.10 5.00 -13.86
CA ASN A 223 -15.43 5.52 -13.52
C ASN A 223 -15.82 6.75 -14.35
N ILE A 224 -14.88 7.66 -14.64
CA ILE A 224 -15.15 8.81 -15.52
C ILE A 224 -15.55 8.32 -16.91
N SER A 225 -14.82 7.35 -17.48
CA SER A 225 -15.13 6.78 -18.80
C SER A 225 -16.50 6.09 -18.81
N ALA A 226 -16.78 5.26 -17.79
CA ALA A 226 -18.07 4.60 -17.62
C ALA A 226 -19.23 5.61 -17.47
N THR A 227 -19.01 6.70 -16.73
CA THR A 227 -20.01 7.78 -16.57
C THR A 227 -20.32 8.45 -17.91
N GLN A 228 -19.31 8.65 -18.77
CA GLN A 228 -19.52 9.19 -20.12
C GLN A 228 -20.34 8.23 -20.97
N GLU A 229 -20.13 6.92 -20.86
CA GLU A 229 -20.95 5.92 -21.55
C GLU A 229 -22.40 5.92 -21.06
N LEU A 230 -22.61 5.94 -19.74
CA LEU A 230 -23.95 6.07 -19.16
C LEU A 230 -24.68 7.31 -19.69
N HIS A 231 -23.98 8.44 -19.84
CA HIS A 231 -24.56 9.66 -20.43
C HIS A 231 -24.95 9.49 -21.90
N LYS A 232 -24.16 8.75 -22.69
CA LYS A 232 -24.54 8.42 -24.09
C LYS A 232 -25.81 7.58 -24.12
N ILE A 233 -25.85 6.50 -23.34
CA ILE A 233 -27.02 5.61 -23.23
C ILE A 233 -28.27 6.41 -22.84
N ILE A 234 -28.17 7.27 -21.82
CA ILE A 234 -29.29 8.12 -21.39
C ILE A 234 -29.78 9.04 -22.52
N LYS A 235 -28.88 9.62 -23.32
CA LYS A 235 -29.28 10.46 -24.46
C LYS A 235 -29.99 9.67 -25.55
N GLU A 236 -29.52 8.46 -25.83
CA GLU A 236 -30.12 7.59 -26.84
C GLU A 236 -31.52 7.14 -26.42
N LEU A 237 -31.66 6.66 -25.17
CA LEU A 237 -32.95 6.26 -24.60
C LEU A 237 -33.96 7.43 -24.58
N LYS A 238 -33.51 8.66 -24.29
CA LYS A 238 -34.39 9.84 -24.33
C LYS A 238 -34.93 10.11 -25.73
N LYS A 239 -34.10 10.01 -26.77
CA LYS A 239 -34.53 10.19 -28.16
C LYS A 239 -35.54 9.12 -28.58
N GLU A 240 -35.31 7.87 -28.17
CA GLU A 240 -36.24 6.77 -28.45
C GLU A 240 -37.59 7.01 -27.78
N ILE A 241 -37.61 7.43 -26.51
CA ILE A 241 -38.84 7.77 -25.79
C ILE A 241 -39.59 8.92 -26.48
N GLU A 242 -38.90 9.95 -26.98
CA GLU A 242 -39.54 11.06 -27.71
C GLU A 242 -40.17 10.58 -29.02
N LEU A 243 -39.49 9.71 -29.76
CA LEU A 243 -40.04 9.11 -30.99
C LEU A 243 -41.27 8.26 -30.70
N LEU A 244 -41.23 7.44 -29.64
CA LEU A 244 -42.36 6.59 -29.23
C LEU A 244 -43.56 7.40 -28.72
N LYS A 245 -43.34 8.56 -28.09
CA LYS A 245 -44.42 9.44 -27.61
C LYS A 245 -45.08 10.24 -28.72
N ASN A 246 -44.40 10.42 -29.84
CA ASN A 246 -44.90 11.18 -30.99
C ASN A 246 -45.59 10.29 -32.05
N ASN A 247 -45.63 8.97 -31.81
CA ASN A 247 -46.40 7.98 -32.58
C ASN A 247 -47.66 7.57 -31.80
#